data_AF-A0A1B7UGZ8-F1
#
_entry.id   AF-A0A1B7UGZ8-F1
#
_cell.length_a   1.000
_cell.length_b   1.000
_cell.length_c   1.000
_cell.angle_alpha   90.00
_cell.angle_beta   90.00
_cell.angle_gamma   90.00
#
_symmetry.space_group_name_H-M   'P 1'
#
loop_
_entity.id
_entity.type
_entity.pdbx_description
1 polymer ?
#
loop_
_entity_poly.entity_id
_entity_poly.type
_entity_poly.pdbx_seq_one_letter_code
_entity_poly.pdbx_strand_id
1 'polypeptide(L)'
;MKTLYQYAIVRFLPHAQTGEFANVGIVLCAPDQAVFEFRLAPARFARVTDFFEDVDGKLYKTTINTVQTELTRIQDYAATVLPKELVAVMQELVRPRETLVHSFALAQTFALCWWIKNLLPLPTSYLNNWYTGHS
;
A
#
# COMPACT_ATOMS: atom_id res chain seq x y z
N MET A 1 -14.24 -2.93 -22.90
CA MET A 1 -13.36 -3.90 -22.21
C MET A 1 -13.34 -3.60 -20.73
N LYS A 2 -13.32 -4.64 -19.88
CA LYS A 2 -13.29 -4.54 -18.42
C LYS A 2 -11.85 -4.82 -17.98
N THR A 3 -11.16 -3.84 -17.40
CA THR A 3 -9.82 -4.05 -16.83
C THR A 3 -9.97 -4.55 -15.40
N LEU A 4 -9.26 -5.63 -15.08
CA LEU A 4 -9.11 -6.13 -13.71
C LEU A 4 -7.97 -5.40 -12.99
N TYR A 5 -8.29 -4.86 -11.83
CA TYR A 5 -7.32 -4.24 -10.93
C TYR A 5 -7.19 -5.09 -9.68
N GLN A 6 -5.94 -5.40 -9.31
CA GLN A 6 -5.60 -5.98 -8.02
C GLN A 6 -4.99 -4.88 -7.15
N TYR A 7 -5.32 -4.88 -5.86
CA TYR A 7 -4.71 -3.94 -4.92
C TYR A 7 -4.43 -4.62 -3.58
N ALA A 8 -3.47 -4.06 -2.84
CA ALA A 8 -3.14 -4.47 -1.49
C ALA A 8 -2.94 -3.23 -0.61
N ILE A 9 -3.29 -3.34 0.66
CA ILE A 9 -3.14 -2.27 1.64
C ILE A 9 -1.82 -2.49 2.38
N VAL A 10 -1.03 -1.42 2.48
CA VAL A 10 0.19 -1.41 3.30
C VAL A 10 -0.20 -1.00 4.72
N ARG A 11 0.12 -1.85 5.71
CA ARG A 11 -0.19 -1.59 7.12
C ARG A 11 1.08 -1.42 7.95
N PHE A 12 1.06 -0.41 8.81
CA PHE A 12 2.06 -0.20 9.85
C PHE A 12 1.56 -0.83 11.16
N LEU A 13 2.35 -1.74 11.73
CA LEU A 13 2.05 -2.46 12.97
C LEU A 13 3.23 -2.26 13.93
N PRO A 14 3.24 -1.18 14.73
CA PRO A 14 4.34 -0.92 15.65
C PRO A 14 4.44 -1.98 16.76
N HIS A 15 3.30 -2.54 17.17
CA HIS A 15 3.19 -3.55 18.21
C HIS A 15 2.36 -4.73 17.71
N ALA A 16 3.01 -5.74 17.14
CA ALA A 16 2.31 -6.92 16.60
C ALA A 16 1.48 -7.68 17.66
N GLN A 17 1.85 -7.57 18.95
CA GLN A 17 1.18 -8.25 20.06
C GLN A 17 -0.17 -7.63 20.42
N THR A 18 -0.36 -6.32 20.21
CA THR A 18 -1.60 -5.61 20.56
C THR A 18 -2.66 -5.75 19.48
N GLY A 19 -2.25 -6.14 18.26
CA GLY A 19 -3.13 -6.18 17.10
C GLY A 19 -3.48 -4.81 16.54
N GLU A 20 -2.89 -3.73 17.05
CA GLU A 20 -3.11 -2.39 16.53
C GLU A 20 -2.37 -2.17 15.21
N PHE A 21 -3.04 -1.48 14.28
CA PHE A 21 -2.48 -1.19 12.96
C PHE A 21 -3.01 0.12 12.40
N ALA A 22 -2.21 0.73 11.53
CA ALA A 22 -2.63 1.85 10.69
C ALA A 22 -2.44 1.51 9.21
N ASN A 23 -3.43 1.84 8.38
CA ASN A 23 -3.25 1.78 6.93
C ASN A 23 -2.38 2.95 6.51
N VAL A 24 -1.25 2.69 5.84
CA VAL A 24 -0.24 3.69 5.50
C VAL A 24 0.08 3.71 4.02
N GLY A 25 -0.65 2.96 3.20
CA GLY A 25 -0.47 2.99 1.75
C GLY A 25 -1.30 1.96 1.01
N ILE A 26 -1.15 1.99 -0.31
CA ILE A 26 -1.79 1.08 -1.26
C ILE A 26 -0.81 0.72 -2.36
N VAL A 27 -0.86 -0.54 -2.80
CA VAL A 27 -0.19 -1.03 -4.01
C VAL A 27 -1.28 -1.49 -4.99
N LEU A 28 -1.10 -1.21 -6.27
CA LEU A 28 -2.06 -1.47 -7.33
C LEU A 28 -1.36 -2.12 -8.53
N CYS A 29 -2.01 -3.14 -9.09
CA CYS A 29 -1.56 -3.84 -10.28
C CYS A 29 -2.72 -3.96 -11.28
N ALA A 30 -2.47 -3.63 -12.55
CA ALA A 30 -3.37 -3.86 -13.67
C ALA A 30 -2.59 -4.51 -14.83
N PRO A 31 -2.54 -5.85 -14.87
CA PRO A 31 -1.77 -6.61 -15.87
C PRO A 31 -2.14 -6.23 -17.31
N ASP A 32 -3.44 -6.11 -17.61
CA ASP A 32 -3.91 -5.78 -18.96
C ASP A 32 -3.49 -4.38 -19.45
N GLN A 33 -3.05 -3.52 -18.54
CA GLN A 33 -2.56 -2.16 -18.82
C GLN A 33 -1.05 -2.02 -18.59
N ALA A 34 -0.35 -3.10 -18.23
CA ALA A 34 1.05 -3.08 -17.82
C ALA A 34 1.34 -2.09 -16.67
N VAL A 35 0.39 -1.93 -15.74
CA VAL A 35 0.50 -0.97 -14.63
C VAL A 35 0.86 -1.69 -13.34
N PHE A 36 1.87 -1.18 -12.65
CA PHE A 36 2.19 -1.49 -11.26
C PHE A 36 2.58 -0.19 -10.54
N GLU A 37 1.79 0.21 -9.55
CA GLU A 37 1.90 1.51 -8.90
C GLU A 37 1.69 1.38 -7.39
N PHE A 38 2.25 2.31 -6.62
CA PHE A 38 1.99 2.39 -5.19
C PHE A 38 1.94 3.84 -4.70
N ARG A 39 1.27 4.04 -3.56
CA ARG A 39 1.29 5.30 -2.82
C ARG A 39 1.38 5.02 -1.33
N LEU A 40 2.28 5.73 -0.66
CA LEU A 40 2.45 5.68 0.79
C LEU A 40 2.02 7.01 1.43
N ALA A 41 1.63 6.93 2.69
CA ALA A 41 1.44 8.07 3.57
C ALA A 41 2.78 8.82 3.74
N PRO A 42 2.75 10.14 3.98
CA PRO A 42 3.97 10.91 4.17
C PRO A 42 4.76 10.43 5.38
N ALA A 43 6.08 10.64 5.34
CA ALA A 43 6.98 10.29 6.44
C ALA A 43 6.74 11.09 7.74
N ARG A 44 6.15 12.29 7.61
CA ARG A 44 5.58 13.06 8.72
C ARG A 44 4.08 12.91 8.66
N PHE A 45 3.53 12.06 9.51
CA PHE A 45 2.11 11.79 9.52
C PHE A 45 1.60 11.79 10.95
N ALA A 46 1.22 13.00 11.41
CA ALA A 46 0.81 13.26 12.80
C ALA A 46 -0.24 12.26 13.27
N ARG A 47 -1.22 11.91 12.42
CA ARG A 47 -2.26 10.96 12.77
C ARG A 47 -1.75 9.57 13.18
N VAL A 48 -0.66 9.07 12.58
CA VAL A 48 -0.10 7.76 12.99
C VAL A 48 0.67 7.91 14.30
N THR A 49 1.46 8.97 14.45
CA THR A 49 2.16 9.23 15.73
C THR A 49 1.20 9.58 16.87
N ASP A 50 0.04 10.17 16.59
CA ASP A 50 -1.00 10.49 17.56
C ASP A 50 -1.84 9.25 17.92
N PHE A 51 -1.97 8.30 16.98
CA PHE A 51 -2.68 7.04 17.21
C PHE A 51 -1.89 6.07 18.08
N PHE A 52 -0.55 6.16 18.05
CA PHE A 52 0.34 5.31 18.82
C PHE A 52 1.19 6.15 19.78
N GLU A 53 0.70 6.34 21.01
CA GLU A 53 1.33 7.22 22.02
C GLU A 53 2.79 6.83 22.32
N ASP A 54 3.14 5.55 22.21
CA ASP A 54 4.46 5.01 22.52
C ASP A 54 5.39 4.86 21.28
N VAL A 55 4.92 5.25 20.09
CA VAL A 55 5.72 5.12 18.86
C VAL A 55 6.56 6.36 18.62
N ASP A 56 7.87 6.21 18.74
CA ASP A 56 8.81 7.23 18.29
C ASP A 56 8.54 7.58 16.82
N GLY A 57 8.27 8.85 16.52
CA GLY A 57 8.09 9.32 15.14
C GLY A 57 9.27 8.97 14.22
N LYS A 58 10.46 8.74 14.78
CA LYS A 58 11.61 8.19 14.05
C LYS A 58 11.42 6.74 13.61
N LEU A 59 10.75 5.91 14.41
CA LEU A 59 10.41 4.52 14.05
C LEU A 59 9.49 4.51 12.83
N TYR A 60 8.35 5.19 12.89
CA TYR A 60 7.42 5.29 11.76
C TYR A 60 8.12 5.82 10.50
N LYS A 61 8.87 6.92 10.63
CA LYS A 61 9.61 7.52 9.52
C LYS A 61 10.63 6.56 8.90
N THR A 62 11.35 5.80 9.73
CA THR A 62 12.32 4.82 9.24
C THR A 62 11.61 3.69 8.51
N THR A 63 10.55 3.14 9.10
CA THR A 63 9.75 2.06 8.50
C THR A 63 9.15 2.47 7.15
N ILE A 64 8.49 3.63 7.07
CA ILE A 64 7.85 4.06 5.81
C ILE A 64 8.88 4.35 4.70
N ASN A 65 10.06 4.87 5.05
CA ASN A 65 11.16 5.06 4.10
C ASN A 65 11.73 3.72 3.59
N THR A 66 11.86 2.72 4.47
CA THR A 66 12.25 1.36 4.06
C THR A 66 11.22 0.75 3.11
N VAL A 67 9.93 0.85 3.44
CA VAL A 67 8.85 0.36 2.58
C VAL A 67 8.82 1.09 1.24
N GLN A 68 9.00 2.42 1.23
CA GLN A 68 9.12 3.21 0.00
C GLN A 68 10.25 2.66 -0.89
N THR A 69 11.42 2.41 -0.29
CA THR A 69 12.61 1.92 -1.03
C THR A 69 12.34 0.55 -1.66
N GLU A 70 11.77 -0.39 -0.90
CA GLU A 70 11.44 -1.72 -1.42
C GLU A 70 10.34 -1.68 -2.48
N LEU A 71 9.28 -0.90 -2.29
CA LEU A 71 8.21 -0.77 -3.28
C LEU A 71 8.68 -0.08 -4.56
N THR A 72 9.58 0.92 -4.47
CA THR A 72 10.23 1.50 -5.66
C THR A 72 11.04 0.44 -6.40
N ARG A 73 11.87 -0.36 -5.70
CA ARG A 73 12.64 -1.43 -6.33
C ARG A 73 11.74 -2.47 -7.03
N ILE A 74 10.60 -2.79 -6.43
CA ILE A 74 9.62 -3.72 -7.02
C ILE A 74 8.91 -3.08 -8.21
N GLN A 75 8.55 -1.80 -8.15
CA GLN A 75 7.97 -1.06 -9.26
C GLN A 75 8.94 -1.00 -10.46
N ASP A 76 10.21 -0.70 -10.22
CA ASP A 76 11.24 -0.69 -11.26
C ASP A 76 11.40 -2.06 -11.90
N TYR A 77 11.42 -3.13 -11.09
CA TYR A 77 11.44 -4.50 -11.60
C TYR A 77 10.16 -4.83 -12.40
N ALA A 78 8.99 -4.43 -11.90
CA ALA A 78 7.72 -4.65 -12.56
C ALA A 78 7.64 -3.97 -13.94
N ALA A 79 8.34 -2.84 -14.13
CA ALA A 79 8.45 -2.18 -15.43
C ALA A 79 9.28 -2.99 -16.47
N THR A 80 10.08 -3.96 -16.02
CA THR A 80 10.93 -4.80 -16.89
C THR A 80 10.30 -6.14 -17.28
N VAL A 81 9.25 -6.57 -16.58
CA VAL A 81 8.60 -7.87 -16.82
C VAL A 81 7.46 -7.77 -17.81
N LEU A 82 7.03 -8.90 -18.36
CA LEU A 82 5.88 -8.91 -19.26
C LEU A 82 4.59 -8.61 -18.48
N PRO A 83 3.57 -8.00 -19.11
CA PRO A 83 2.32 -7.67 -18.43
C PRO A 83 1.64 -8.88 -17.76
N LYS A 84 1.75 -10.06 -18.38
CA LYS A 84 1.24 -11.34 -17.83
C LYS A 84 1.93 -11.79 -16.53
N GLU A 85 3.15 -11.32 -16.28
CA GLU A 85 3.99 -11.67 -15.13
C GLU A 85 3.74 -10.74 -13.93
N LEU A 86 3.11 -9.58 -14.16
CA LEU A 86 2.76 -8.63 -13.09
C LEU A 86 1.86 -9.24 -12.02
N VAL A 87 1.01 -10.21 -12.38
CA VAL A 87 0.20 -10.95 -11.40
C VAL A 87 1.08 -11.72 -10.42
N ALA A 88 2.14 -12.37 -10.91
CA ALA A 88 3.06 -13.12 -10.06
C ALA A 88 3.87 -12.17 -9.16
N VAL A 89 4.28 -11.00 -9.67
CA VAL A 89 4.93 -9.95 -8.87
C VAL A 89 4.00 -9.49 -7.73
N MET A 90 2.75 -9.21 -8.05
CA MET A 90 1.74 -8.81 -7.05
C MET A 90 1.50 -9.92 -6.01
N GLN A 91 1.40 -11.18 -6.45
CA GLN A 91 1.21 -12.32 -5.54
C GLN A 91 2.40 -12.52 -4.60
N GLU A 92 3.63 -12.37 -5.10
CA GLU A 92 4.83 -12.50 -4.25
C GLU A 92 4.97 -11.32 -3.28
N LEU A 93 4.59 -10.11 -3.69
CA LEU A 93 4.59 -8.94 -2.81
C LEU A 93 3.61 -9.10 -1.63
N VAL A 94 2.43 -9.67 -1.88
CA VAL A 94 1.38 -9.81 -0.86
C VAL A 94 1.45 -11.16 -0.14
N ARG A 95 2.40 -12.01 -0.50
CA ARG A 95 2.64 -13.26 0.20
C ARG A 95 2.91 -12.97 1.69
N PRO A 96 2.19 -13.60 2.63
CA PRO A 96 2.41 -13.41 4.05
C PRO A 96 3.86 -13.77 4.42
N ARG A 97 4.60 -12.82 4.98
CA ARG A 97 5.93 -13.01 5.57
C ARG A 97 5.86 -12.53 7.03
N GLU A 98 6.59 -13.17 7.95
CA GLU A 98 6.66 -12.78 9.36
C GLU A 98 7.50 -11.50 9.58
N THR A 99 7.27 -10.47 8.77
CA THR A 99 8.01 -9.20 8.86
C THR A 99 7.06 -8.10 9.39
N LEU A 100 7.63 -7.11 10.08
CA LEU A 100 6.96 -6.02 10.80
C LEU A 100 5.91 -5.19 10.00
N VAL A 101 5.78 -5.43 8.70
CA VAL A 101 4.81 -4.79 7.80
C VAL A 101 3.96 -5.88 7.17
N HIS A 102 2.66 -5.91 7.50
CA HIS A 102 1.72 -6.86 6.92
C HIS A 102 1.04 -6.22 5.71
N SER A 103 1.34 -6.75 4.51
CA SER A 103 0.55 -6.52 3.31
C SER A 103 -0.68 -7.45 3.39
N PHE A 104 -1.89 -6.91 3.50
CA PHE A 104 -3.10 -7.73 3.34
C PHE A 104 -3.66 -7.57 1.93
N ALA A 105 -3.81 -8.69 1.21
CA ALA A 105 -4.68 -8.78 0.04
C ALA A 105 -6.11 -8.92 0.55
N LEU A 106 -6.96 -7.92 0.29
CA LEU A 106 -8.40 -8.14 0.32
C LEU A 106 -8.85 -8.53 -1.08
N ALA A 107 -9.64 -9.61 -1.12
CA ALA A 107 -10.11 -10.29 -2.31
C ALA A 107 -10.95 -9.39 -3.23
N GLN A 108 -11.00 -9.81 -4.50
CA GLN A 108 -11.73 -9.25 -5.64
C GLN A 108 -13.00 -8.45 -5.26
N THR A 109 -13.00 -7.16 -5.57
CA THR A 109 -14.25 -6.42 -5.76
C THR A 109 -14.34 -5.87 -7.18
N PHE A 110 -15.18 -6.54 -7.96
CA PHE A 110 -15.75 -6.07 -9.21
C PHE A 110 -16.58 -4.79 -8.96
N ALA A 111 -15.95 -3.63 -8.76
CA ALA A 111 -16.49 -2.28 -9.00
C ALA A 111 -15.64 -1.20 -8.31
N LEU A 112 -14.44 -0.93 -8.81
CA LEU A 112 -13.70 0.31 -8.47
C LEU A 112 -13.19 0.98 -9.76
N CYS A 113 -14.02 1.02 -10.80
CA CYS A 113 -13.64 1.54 -12.12
C CYS A 113 -13.56 3.09 -12.18
N TRP A 114 -14.00 3.80 -11.12
CA TRP A 114 -13.98 5.27 -11.06
C TRP A 114 -12.94 5.83 -10.08
N TRP A 115 -12.70 5.17 -8.94
CA TRP A 115 -11.79 5.66 -7.90
C TRP A 115 -10.32 5.33 -8.18
N ILE A 116 -10.03 4.17 -8.78
CA ILE A 116 -8.68 3.75 -9.19
C ILE A 116 -8.16 4.57 -10.39
N LYS A 117 -9.04 4.94 -11.34
CA LYS A 117 -8.66 5.74 -12.50
C LYS A 117 -8.18 7.15 -12.15
N ASN A 118 -8.59 7.70 -11.00
CA ASN A 118 -8.17 9.01 -10.51
C ASN A 118 -6.94 8.95 -9.58
N LEU A 119 -6.38 7.75 -9.28
CA LEU A 119 -5.13 7.66 -8.52
C LEU A 119 -3.90 8.10 -9.37
N LEU A 120 -4.08 8.27 -10.68
CA LEU A 120 -3.24 9.08 -11.55
C LEU A 120 -4.11 10.24 -12.05
N PRO A 121 -3.91 11.53 -11.76
CA PRO A 121 -3.21 12.25 -10.68
C PRO A 121 -4.23 12.98 -9.77
N LEU A 122 -4.17 12.82 -8.44
CA LEU A 122 -4.93 13.68 -7.51
C LEU A 122 -4.02 14.57 -6.67
N PRO A 123 -4.40 15.85 -6.45
CA PRO A 123 -3.77 16.73 -5.48
C PRO A 123 -3.84 16.12 -4.07
N THR A 124 -2.80 16.35 -3.29
CA THR A 124 -2.49 15.78 -1.96
C THR A 124 -3.62 15.92 -0.92
N SER A 125 -4.65 16.75 -1.16
CA SER A 125 -5.70 17.09 -0.21
C SER A 125 -6.73 15.99 0.07
N TYR A 126 -6.91 15.01 -0.82
CA TYR A 126 -7.94 13.96 -0.66
C TYR A 126 -7.52 12.74 0.17
N LEU A 127 -6.23 12.62 0.50
CA LEU A 127 -5.71 11.48 1.28
C LEU A 127 -6.14 11.55 2.76
N ASN A 128 -6.43 12.74 3.30
CA ASN A 128 -6.65 12.96 4.73
C ASN A 128 -7.90 12.28 5.34
N ASN A 129 -8.78 11.65 4.55
CA ASN A 129 -10.02 11.01 5.06
C ASN A 129 -10.03 9.46 5.08
N TRP A 130 -8.95 8.78 4.66
CA TRP A 130 -8.95 7.30 4.47
C TRP A 130 -8.40 6.46 5.65
N TYR A 131 -8.04 7.09 6.76
CA TYR A 131 -7.13 6.49 7.77
C TYR A 131 -7.79 5.95 9.04
N THR A 132 -9.09 6.11 9.23
CA THR A 132 -9.79 5.67 10.46
C THR A 132 -11.04 4.87 10.09
N GLY A 133 -10.89 3.54 10.02
CA GLY A 133 -12.01 2.63 10.11
C GLY A 133 -12.09 2.13 11.56
N HIS A 134 -13.12 2.55 12.28
CA HIS A 134 -13.51 1.84 13.50
C HIS A 134 -14.21 0.55 13.09
N SER A 135 -13.77 -0.57 13.66
CA SER A 135 -14.58 -1.79 13.75
C SER A 135 -15.69 -1.58 14.77
#